data_AF-A0AAV8XDZ7-F1
#
_entry.id   AF-A0AAV8XDZ7-F1
#
_cell.length_a   1.000
_cell.length_b   1.000
_cell.length_c   1.000
_cell.angle_alpha   90.00
_cell.angle_beta   90.00
_cell.angle_gamma   90.00
#
_symmetry.space_group_name_H-M   'P 1'
#
loop_
_entity.id
_entity.type
_entity.pdbx_description
1 polymer ?
#
loop_
_entity_poly.entity_id
_entity_poly.type
_entity_poly.pdbx_seq_one_letter_code
_entity_poly.pdbx_strand_id
1 'polypeptide(L)'
;MHPFIGILLLSGHLPVPRRRMFWEQRKDTQNILVADALSRDRFEFIMQNLHFCDNVQLDPSDKFTKVSPLFHKLNKIFQEYTPYWEPHSVDQSMIPCFGKHGCKQFIRGNPIRYGHPID
;
A
#
# COMPACT_ATOMS: atom_id res chain seq x y z
N MET A 1 3.68 -15.63 -0.93
CA MET A 1 3.87 -14.18 -0.65
C MET A 1 4.56 -13.46 -1.81
N HIS A 2 5.67 -13.94 -2.36
CA HIS A 2 6.36 -13.26 -3.47
C HIS A 2 5.49 -12.91 -4.69
N PRO A 3 4.63 -13.81 -5.24
CA PRO A 3 3.77 -13.46 -6.38
C PRO A 3 2.76 -12.35 -6.05
N PHE A 4 2.24 -12.35 -4.82
CA PHE A 4 1.30 -11.32 -4.36
C PHE A 4 1.95 -9.93 -4.35
N ILE A 5 3.16 -9.82 -3.79
CA ILE A 5 3.91 -8.55 -3.79
C ILE A 5 4.30 -8.13 -5.22
N GLY A 6 4.74 -9.08 -6.06
CA GLY A 6 5.04 -8.80 -7.46
C GLY A 6 3.84 -8.24 -8.23
N ILE A 7 2.64 -8.80 -8.02
CA ILE A 7 1.41 -8.30 -8.62
C ILE A 7 1.05 -6.89 -8.10
N LEU A 8 1.27 -6.61 -6.81
CA LEU A 8 1.06 -5.26 -6.27
C LEU A 8 1.99 -4.23 -6.94
N LEU A 9 3.27 -4.55 -7.08
CA LEU A 9 4.24 -3.69 -7.77
C LEU A 9 3.86 -3.47 -9.23
N LEU A 10 3.50 -4.54 -9.95
CA LEU A 10 3.05 -4.45 -11.34
C LEU A 10 1.79 -3.60 -11.47
N SER A 11 0.84 -3.69 -10.54
CA SER A 11 -0.41 -2.92 -10.57
C SER A 11 -0.21 -1.42 -10.41
N GLY A 12 0.89 -0.99 -9.78
CA GLY A 12 1.28 0.42 -9.73
C GLY A 12 1.87 0.92 -11.06
N HIS A 13 2.51 0.03 -11.83
CA HIS A 13 3.07 0.35 -13.14
C HIS A 13 2.04 0.29 -14.27
N LEU A 14 1.15 -0.70 -14.22
CA LEU A 14 0.09 -0.93 -15.21
C LEU A 14 -1.29 -0.69 -14.56
N PRO A 15 -1.78 0.55 -14.52
CA PRO A 15 -3.08 0.84 -13.95
C PRO A 15 -4.19 0.27 -14.84
N VAL A 16 -5.12 -0.47 -14.23
CA VAL A 16 -6.35 -0.94 -14.86
C VAL A 16 -7.56 -0.39 -14.12
N PRO A 17 -8.70 -0.13 -14.79
CA PRO A 17 -9.89 0.43 -14.13
C PRO A 17 -10.38 -0.40 -12.94
N ARG A 18 -10.24 -1.73 -13.01
CA ARG A 18 -10.59 -2.66 -11.94
C ARG A 18 -9.50 -3.70 -11.82
N ARG A 19 -8.94 -3.86 -10.62
CA ARG A 19 -7.86 -4.85 -10.36
C ARG A 19 -8.17 -6.26 -10.86
N ARG A 20 -9.44 -6.70 -10.77
CA ARG A 20 -9.88 -8.02 -11.25
C ARG A 20 -9.67 -8.23 -12.77
N MET A 21 -9.50 -7.16 -13.55
CA MET A 21 -9.26 -7.24 -14.99
C MET A 21 -7.99 -8.00 -15.34
N PHE A 22 -6.97 -8.00 -14.47
CA PHE A 22 -5.76 -8.79 -14.69
C PHE A 22 -6.05 -10.30 -14.88
N TRP A 23 -7.16 -10.81 -14.35
CA TRP A 23 -7.60 -12.20 -14.45
C TRP A 23 -8.80 -12.40 -15.39
N GLU A 24 -9.23 -11.38 -16.13
CA GLU A 24 -10.24 -11.56 -17.17
C GLU A 24 -9.68 -12.41 -18.31
N GLN A 25 -10.55 -13.13 -19.00
CA GLN A 25 -10.17 -14.04 -20.11
C GLN A 25 -10.23 -13.36 -21.48
N ARG A 26 -10.60 -12.07 -21.54
CA ARG A 26 -10.65 -11.33 -22.80
C ARG A 26 -9.24 -10.90 -23.17
N LYS A 27 -8.90 -11.01 -24.46
CA LYS A 27 -7.55 -10.78 -24.97
C LYS A 27 -7.03 -9.35 -24.75
N ASP A 28 -7.92 -8.38 -24.67
CA ASP A 28 -7.61 -6.96 -24.47
C ASP A 28 -7.42 -6.57 -22.99
N THR A 29 -7.83 -7.43 -22.05
CA THR A 29 -7.77 -7.14 -20.61
C THR A 29 -6.91 -8.14 -19.83
N GLN A 30 -6.79 -9.37 -20.33
CA GLN A 30 -6.05 -10.44 -19.66
C GLN A 30 -4.58 -10.07 -19.50
N ASN A 31 -4.06 -10.24 -18.29
CA ASN A 31 -2.64 -10.17 -18.05
C ASN A 31 -2.13 -11.58 -17.72
N ILE A 32 -1.54 -12.23 -18.73
CA ILE A 32 -1.04 -13.61 -18.64
C ILE A 32 -0.03 -13.73 -17.50
N LEU A 33 0.88 -12.76 -17.35
CA LEU A 33 1.88 -12.76 -16.28
C LEU A 33 1.23 -12.79 -14.88
N VAL A 34 0.15 -12.02 -14.68
CA VAL A 34 -0.58 -11.99 -13.40
C VAL A 34 -1.39 -13.26 -13.20
N ALA A 35 -2.15 -13.67 -14.21
CA ALA A 35 -3.06 -14.82 -14.14
C ALA A 35 -2.30 -16.13 -13.87
N ASP A 36 -1.12 -16.30 -14.46
CA ASP A 36 -0.28 -17.48 -14.27
C ASP A 36 0.46 -17.46 -12.93
N ALA A 37 0.84 -16.28 -12.43
CA ALA A 37 1.60 -16.15 -11.19
C ALA A 37 0.78 -16.41 -9.91
N LEU A 38 -0.49 -16.00 -9.89
CA LEU A 38 -1.38 -16.22 -8.74
C LEU A 38 -2.84 -16.18 -9.19
N SER A 39 -3.65 -17.14 -8.74
CA SER A 39 -5.09 -17.11 -9.05
C SER A 39 -5.78 -15.90 -8.41
N ARG A 40 -6.82 -15.38 -9.08
CA ARG A 40 -7.63 -14.25 -8.60
C ARG A 40 -8.10 -14.46 -7.17
N ASP A 41 -8.66 -15.63 -6.89
CA ASP A 41 -9.28 -15.92 -5.60
C ASP A 41 -8.24 -16.02 -4.49
N ARG A 42 -7.04 -16.56 -4.80
CA ARG A 42 -5.92 -16.56 -3.85
C ARG A 42 -5.39 -15.15 -3.59
N PHE A 43 -5.29 -14.32 -4.63
CA PHE A 43 -4.90 -12.92 -4.47
C PHE A 43 -5.87 -12.17 -3.57
N GLU A 44 -7.18 -12.26 -3.84
CA GLU A 44 -8.22 -11.59 -3.05
C GLU A 44 -8.27 -12.13 -1.61
N PHE A 45 -8.10 -13.44 -1.42
CA PHE A 45 -8.00 -14.04 -0.09
C PHE A 45 -6.84 -13.46 0.73
N ILE A 46 -5.64 -13.35 0.12
CA ILE A 46 -4.49 -12.74 0.79
C ILE A 46 -4.77 -11.26 1.08
N MET A 47 -5.30 -10.52 0.11
CA MET A 47 -5.59 -9.08 0.25
C MET A 47 -6.56 -8.79 1.41
N GLN A 48 -7.56 -9.65 1.62
CA GLN A 48 -8.55 -9.49 2.69
C GLN A 48 -8.03 -9.88 4.08
N ASN A 49 -7.03 -10.76 4.15
CA ASN A 49 -6.52 -11.33 5.40
C ASN A 49 -5.07 -10.89 5.70
N LEU A 50 -4.62 -9.79 5.10
CA LEU A 50 -3.27 -9.28 5.31
C LEU A 50 -3.18 -8.55 6.66
N HIS A 51 -2.36 -9.08 7.56
CA HIS A 51 -2.12 -8.52 8.90
C HIS A 51 -0.61 -8.38 9.16
N PHE A 52 -0.21 -7.30 9.83
CA PHE A 52 1.20 -7.02 10.18
C PHE A 52 1.46 -6.96 11.68
N CYS A 53 0.43 -7.16 12.49
CA CYS A 53 0.50 -7.16 13.95
C CYS A 53 -0.47 -8.20 14.52
N ASP A 54 -0.19 -8.71 15.71
CA ASP A 54 -1.10 -9.56 16.46
C ASP A 54 -2.23 -8.70 17.06
N ASN A 55 -3.48 -9.07 16.76
CA ASN A 55 -4.65 -8.34 17.26
C ASN A 55 -4.82 -8.43 18.78
N VAL A 56 -4.12 -9.35 19.46
CA VAL A 56 -4.13 -9.48 20.93
C VAL A 56 -3.19 -8.46 21.60
N GLN A 57 -2.18 -7.96 20.88
CA GLN A 57 -1.11 -7.11 21.40
C GLN A 57 -1.17 -5.67 20.86
N LEU A 58 -2.37 -5.18 20.54
CA LEU A 58 -2.54 -3.85 19.98
C LEU A 58 -2.35 -2.77 21.04
N ASP A 59 -1.54 -1.77 20.71
CA ASP A 59 -1.37 -0.57 21.53
C ASP A 59 -2.51 0.41 21.25
N PRO A 60 -3.38 0.70 22.24
CA PRO A 60 -4.52 1.60 22.05
C PRO A 60 -4.10 3.08 21.89
N SER A 61 -2.87 3.44 22.27
CA SER A 61 -2.35 4.80 22.11
C SER A 61 -1.92 5.08 20.66
N ASP A 62 -1.50 4.05 19.95
CA ASP A 62 -1.09 4.13 18.54
C ASP A 62 -2.28 3.88 17.60
N LYS A 63 -2.77 4.95 16.98
CA LYS A 63 -3.89 4.90 16.03
C LYS A 63 -3.58 4.09 14.76
N PHE A 64 -2.32 3.80 14.47
CA PHE A 64 -1.86 3.00 13.34
C PHE A 64 -1.28 1.64 13.74
N THR A 65 -1.48 1.21 15.00
CA THR A 65 -0.89 -0.01 15.60
C THR A 65 -0.92 -1.27 14.71
N LYS A 66 -1.96 -1.45 13.88
CA LYS A 66 -2.10 -2.59 12.95
C LYS A 66 -1.05 -2.62 11.83
N VAL A 67 -0.43 -1.49 11.50
CA VAL A 67 0.55 -1.34 10.42
C VAL A 67 1.87 -0.74 10.90
N SER A 68 1.93 -0.17 12.10
CA SER A 68 3.15 0.42 12.68
C SER A 68 4.38 -0.50 12.66
N PRO A 69 4.29 -1.81 12.97
CA PRO A 69 5.45 -2.70 12.88
C PRO A 69 6.07 -2.77 11.48
N LEU A 70 5.23 -2.71 10.43
CA LEU A 70 5.69 -2.66 9.06
C LEU A 70 6.41 -1.35 8.76
N PHE A 71 5.82 -0.21 9.14
CA PHE A 71 6.43 1.10 8.93
C PHE A 71 7.76 1.26 9.66
N HIS A 72 7.86 0.82 10.92
CA HIS A 72 9.12 0.84 11.66
C HIS A 72 10.21 0.02 10.95
N LYS A 73 9.85 -1.16 10.43
CA LYS A 73 10.80 -2.00 9.69
C LYS A 73 11.25 -1.34 8.39
N LEU A 74 10.32 -0.76 7.62
CA LEU A 74 10.63 -0.07 6.37
C LEU A 74 11.49 1.17 6.61
N ASN A 75 11.12 2.02 7.58
CA ASN A 75 11.87 3.23 7.93
C ASN A 75 13.30 2.90 8.36
N LYS A 76 13.48 1.84 9.16
CA LYS A 76 14.82 1.38 9.55
C LYS A 76 15.67 1.01 8.33
N ILE A 77 15.11 0.23 7.41
CA ILE A 77 15.82 -0.18 6.18
C ILE A 77 16.12 1.05 5.32
N PHE A 78 15.14 1.94 5.10
CA PHE A 78 15.36 3.13 4.28
C PHE A 78 16.43 4.04 4.86
N GLN A 79 16.44 4.26 6.18
CA GLN A 79 17.50 5.01 6.85
C GLN A 79 18.88 4.37 6.70
N GLU A 80 18.98 3.04 6.76
CA GLU A 80 20.25 2.33 6.58
C GLU A 80 20.85 2.54 5.18
N TYR A 81 20.01 2.64 4.15
CA TYR A 81 20.43 2.77 2.75
C TYR A 81 20.32 4.19 2.17
N THR A 82 19.92 5.19 2.97
CA THR A 82 19.79 6.57 2.50
C THR A 82 21.18 7.23 2.41
N PRO A 83 21.53 7.90 1.30
CA PRO A 83 22.77 8.68 1.21
C PRO A 83 22.65 9.96 2.03
N TYR A 84 23.45 10.08 3.10
CA TYR A 84 23.36 11.19 4.06
C TYR A 84 24.09 12.48 3.65
N TRP A 85 25.02 12.40 2.70
CA TRP A 85 25.87 13.52 2.29
C TRP A 85 25.26 14.40 1.19
N GLU A 86 24.11 14.01 0.65
CA GLU A 86 23.40 14.76 -0.38
C GLU A 86 22.46 15.78 0.26
N PRO A 87 22.15 16.91 -0.40
CA PRO A 87 21.14 17.83 0.10
C PRO A 87 19.75 17.17 0.04
N HIS A 88 19.07 17.07 1.18
CA HIS A 88 17.70 16.57 1.27
C HIS A 88 16.68 17.69 1.35
N SER A 89 15.50 17.44 0.79
CA SER A 89 14.30 18.26 0.97
C SER A 89 13.24 17.44 1.69
N VAL A 90 12.61 18.01 2.71
CA VAL A 90 11.50 17.39 3.43
C VAL A 90 10.24 18.15 3.08
N ASP A 91 9.22 17.42 2.65
CA ASP A 91 7.90 17.96 2.34
C ASP A 91 6.83 16.95 2.72
N GLN A 92 5.62 17.44 2.96
CA GLN A 92 4.49 16.60 3.33
C GLN A 92 3.80 16.04 2.08
N SER A 93 3.58 14.72 2.07
CA SER A 93 2.78 14.05 1.07
C SER A 93 1.43 13.60 1.63
N MET A 94 0.47 13.33 0.74
CA MET A 94 -0.89 12.93 1.10
C MET A 94 -1.24 11.57 0.51
N ILE A 95 -1.55 10.59 1.36
CA ILE A 95 -2.10 9.30 0.93
C ILE A 95 -3.63 9.41 0.87
N PRO A 96 -4.27 9.20 -0.30
CA PRO A 96 -5.72 9.31 -0.43
C PRO A 96 -6.44 8.24 0.41
N CYS A 97 -7.42 8.67 1.20
CA CYS A 97 -8.22 7.77 2.03
C CYS A 97 -9.71 8.12 1.93
N PHE A 98 -10.50 7.22 1.34
CA PHE A 98 -11.94 7.40 1.20
C PHE A 98 -12.73 6.79 2.37
N GLY A 99 -12.09 5.95 3.19
CA GLY A 99 -12.69 5.31 4.35
C GLY A 99 -12.96 6.26 5.52
N LYS A 100 -13.65 5.73 6.54
CA LYS A 100 -13.82 6.37 7.84
C LYS A 100 -12.64 5.97 8.73
N HIS A 101 -11.72 6.89 9.00
CA HIS A 101 -10.60 6.68 9.91
C HIS A 101 -10.33 7.96 10.70
N GLY A 102 -10.04 7.83 12.01
CA GLY A 102 -9.87 8.98 12.91
C GLY A 102 -8.67 9.87 12.59
N CYS A 103 -7.65 9.32 11.91
CA CYS A 103 -6.47 10.08 11.45
C CYS A 103 -6.62 10.67 10.05
N LYS A 104 -7.80 10.61 9.42
CA LYS A 104 -8.01 11.23 8.11
C LYS A 104 -8.13 12.74 8.29
N GLN A 105 -7.36 13.48 7.50
CA GLN A 105 -7.34 14.94 7.53
C GLN A 105 -7.88 15.52 6.22
N PHE A 106 -8.35 16.78 6.29
CA PHE A 106 -8.65 17.59 5.13
C PHE A 106 -7.63 18.72 5.00
N ILE A 107 -6.93 18.78 3.87
CA ILE A 107 -5.95 19.84 3.60
C ILE A 107 -6.42 20.65 2.39
N ARG A 108 -6.77 21.92 2.63
CA ARG A 108 -7.20 22.83 1.57
C ARG A 108 -6.00 23.18 0.69
N GLY A 109 -6.17 23.09 -0.63
CA GLY A 109 -5.14 23.44 -1.60
C GLY A 109 -4.25 22.26 -2.02
N ASN A 110 -4.25 21.14 -1.29
CA ASN A 110 -3.60 19.92 -1.73
C ASN A 110 -4.40 19.27 -2.88
N PRO A 111 -3.76 18.75 -3.96
CA PRO A 111 -4.45 17.98 -5.00
C PRO A 111 -5.30 16.84 -4.45
N ILE A 112 -4.80 16.15 -3.42
CA ILE A 112 -5.56 15.15 -2.67
C ILE A 112 -6.01 15.82 -1.37
N ARG A 113 -7.29 16.17 -1.32
CA ARG A 113 -7.82 16.95 -0.20
C ARG A 113 -8.14 16.13 1.04
N TYR A 114 -8.38 14.83 0.91
CA TYR A 114 -8.78 13.95 2.03
C TYR A 114 -7.86 12.73 2.09
N GLY A 115 -7.12 12.60 3.19
CA GLY A 115 -6.10 11.56 3.27
C GLY A 115 -5.38 11.48 4.61
N HIS A 116 -4.31 10.69 4.62
CA HIS A 116 -3.36 10.61 5.72
C HIS A 116 -2.10 11.38 5.33
N PRO A 117 -1.78 12.49 6.02
CA PRO A 117 -0.55 13.21 5.77
C PRO A 117 0.63 12.36 6.26
N ILE A 118 1.69 12.36 5.47
CA ILE A 118 2.96 11.74 5.79
C ILE A 118 4.06 12.77 5.54
N ASP A 119 5.04 12.80 6.42
CA ASP A 119 6.24 13.65 6.32
C ASP A 119 7.47 12.78 6.05
#